data_AF-A0A1M2YWG9-F1
#
_entry.id   AF-A0A1M2YWG9-F1
#
_cell.length_a   1.000
_cell.length_b   1.000
_cell.length_c   1.000
_cell.angle_alpha   90.00
_cell.angle_beta   90.00
_cell.angle_gamma   90.00
#
_symmetry.space_group_name_H-M   'P 1'
#
loop_
_entity.id
_entity.type
_entity.pdbx_description
1 polymer ?
#
loop_
_entity_poly.entity_id
_entity_poly.type
_entity_poly.pdbx_seq_one_letter_code
_entity_poly.pdbx_strand_id
1 'polypeptide(L)'
;MGGRTKKAPLEDLRKVADALGLSSSWLMALDRDETTGFAEGDVAPYSGDLPALEEPLAHARGRWRIMSRALDLAGILPGDIVEFDLNDMQPPRGTVVVAQHYRPDRPQADTVLRVYEPPVLLVRTTDAAIDGRPIELGERTVVMGSFRRLYRERRGS
;
A
#
# COMPACT_ATOMS: atom_id res chain seq x y z
N MET A 1 6.06 -36.94 7.80
CA MET A 1 4.89 -36.74 8.66
C MET A 1 4.51 -35.25 8.55
N GLY A 2 3.65 -34.90 7.60
CA GLY A 2 3.38 -33.51 7.22
C GLY A 2 2.30 -32.89 8.10
N GLY A 3 2.69 -31.97 8.98
CA GLY A 3 1.75 -31.17 9.77
C GLY A 3 1.07 -30.13 8.88
N ARG A 4 -0.24 -30.28 8.66
CA ARG A 4 -1.08 -29.24 8.03
C ARG A 4 -1.37 -28.17 9.10
N THR A 5 -0.73 -27.02 9.03
CA THR A 5 -1.16 -25.83 9.76
C THR A 5 -2.45 -25.31 9.12
N LYS A 6 -3.57 -25.43 9.83
CA LYS A 6 -4.84 -24.79 9.43
C LYS A 6 -4.75 -23.30 9.78
N LYS A 7 -5.01 -22.41 8.81
CA LYS A 7 -5.17 -20.98 9.03
C LYS A 7 -6.30 -20.78 10.05
N ALA A 8 -6.04 -20.05 11.13
CA ALA A 8 -7.06 -19.79 12.15
C ALA A 8 -8.22 -18.99 11.54
N PRO A 9 -9.49 -19.30 11.86
CA PRO A 9 -10.62 -18.53 11.38
C PRO A 9 -10.53 -17.08 11.85
N LEU A 10 -10.73 -16.12 10.93
CA LEU A 10 -10.70 -14.68 11.22
C LEU A 10 -11.68 -14.28 12.34
N GLU A 11 -12.81 -14.96 12.46
CA GLU A 11 -13.78 -14.74 13.54
C GLU A 11 -13.20 -15.02 14.93
N ASP A 12 -12.36 -16.05 15.06
CA ASP A 12 -11.76 -16.41 16.34
C ASP A 12 -10.69 -15.39 16.75
N LEU A 13 -9.90 -14.93 15.79
CA LEU A 13 -8.92 -13.87 16.04
C LEU A 13 -9.58 -12.53 16.37
N ARG A 14 -10.75 -12.23 15.79
CA ARG A 14 -11.54 -11.04 16.14
C ARG A 14 -12.03 -11.10 17.58
N LYS A 15 -12.57 -12.25 18.02
CA LYS A 15 -12.99 -12.46 19.41
C LYS A 15 -11.84 -12.29 20.40
N VAL A 16 -10.63 -12.75 20.03
CA VAL A 16 -9.43 -12.57 20.86
C VAL A 16 -9.02 -11.09 20.93
N ALA A 17 -9.06 -10.36 19.82
CA ALA A 17 -8.75 -8.92 19.80
C ALA A 17 -9.73 -8.11 20.67
N ASP A 18 -11.03 -8.38 20.56
CA ASP A 18 -12.08 -7.77 21.41
C ASP A 18 -11.87 -8.08 22.89
N ALA A 19 -11.59 -9.34 23.23
CA ALA A 19 -11.35 -9.76 24.61
C ALA A 19 -10.10 -9.12 25.23
N LEU A 20 -9.11 -8.76 24.41
CA LEU A 20 -7.87 -8.11 24.82
C LEU A 20 -7.91 -6.58 24.69
N GLY A 21 -9.01 -6.00 24.20
CA GLY A 21 -9.12 -4.56 23.94
C GLY A 21 -8.14 -4.05 22.87
N LEU A 22 -7.65 -4.93 22.00
CA LEU A 22 -6.74 -4.58 20.91
C LEU A 22 -7.53 -4.16 19.68
N SER A 23 -7.04 -3.14 18.96
CA SER A 23 -7.62 -2.76 17.66
C SER A 23 -7.61 -3.96 16.71
N SER A 24 -8.73 -4.27 16.07
CA SER A 24 -8.87 -5.34 15.08
C SER A 24 -8.40 -4.92 13.68
N SER A 25 -7.82 -3.73 13.52
CA SER A 25 -7.33 -3.21 12.24
C SER A 25 -6.26 -4.10 11.58
N TRP A 26 -5.44 -4.79 12.37
CA TRP A 26 -4.45 -5.75 11.87
C TRP A 26 -5.06 -7.04 11.30
N LEU A 27 -6.32 -7.36 11.63
CA LEU A 27 -6.99 -8.57 11.12
C LEU A 27 -7.36 -8.44 9.64
N MET A 28 -7.69 -7.23 9.19
CA MET A 28 -7.87 -6.93 7.76
C MET A 28 -6.56 -7.13 7.00
N ALA A 29 -5.44 -6.84 7.65
CA ALA A 29 -4.11 -7.14 7.17
C ALA A 29 -3.74 -8.64 7.21
N LEU A 30 -4.49 -9.54 7.84
CA LEU A 30 -4.19 -10.99 7.86
C LEU A 30 -5.06 -11.82 6.91
N ASP A 31 -6.11 -11.21 6.36
CA ASP A 31 -6.87 -11.81 5.25
C ASP A 31 -6.08 -11.82 3.93
N ARG A 32 -4.84 -11.31 3.94
CA ARG A 32 -3.85 -11.47 2.87
C ARG A 32 -3.77 -12.94 2.45
N ASP A 33 -4.26 -13.24 1.26
CA ASP A 33 -3.68 -14.28 0.44
C ASP A 33 -2.42 -13.66 -0.16
N GLU A 34 -1.23 -14.16 0.20
CA GLU A 34 0.05 -13.62 -0.27
C GLU A 34 0.27 -13.78 -1.79
N THR A 35 -0.73 -14.27 -2.53
CA THR A 35 -0.62 -14.63 -3.94
C THR A 35 -1.74 -14.15 -4.85
N THR A 36 -2.77 -13.45 -4.34
CA THR A 36 -3.94 -13.11 -5.17
C THR A 36 -3.94 -11.64 -5.57
N GLY A 37 -3.84 -11.41 -6.89
CA GLY A 37 -3.61 -10.13 -7.54
C GLY A 37 -4.46 -8.97 -6.98
N PHE A 38 -3.74 -7.92 -6.58
CA PHE A 38 -4.29 -6.61 -6.25
C PHE A 38 -4.93 -6.02 -7.52
N ALA A 39 -6.24 -5.84 -7.50
CA ALA A 39 -6.99 -5.24 -8.60
C ALA A 39 -6.51 -3.82 -8.91
N GLU A 40 -6.63 -3.42 -10.19
CA GLU A 40 -6.32 -2.12 -10.80
C GLU A 40 -6.12 -0.95 -9.81
N GLY A 41 -4.92 -0.86 -9.24
CA GLY A 41 -4.53 0.18 -8.28
C GLY A 41 -3.46 1.09 -8.84
N ASP A 42 -3.08 2.12 -8.08
CA ASP A 42 -1.99 3.04 -8.44
C ASP A 42 -0.62 2.33 -8.58
N VAL A 43 -0.53 1.06 -8.14
CA VAL A 43 0.66 0.22 -8.11
C VAL A 43 0.41 -1.21 -8.54
N ALA A 44 1.47 -1.83 -9.05
CA ALA A 44 1.57 -3.28 -9.26
C ALA A 44 2.81 -3.86 -8.53
N PRO A 45 2.74 -5.09 -7.98
CA PRO A 45 3.89 -5.89 -7.52
C PRO A 45 5.09 -5.82 -8.47
N TYR A 46 6.27 -5.51 -7.93
CA TYR A 46 7.53 -5.57 -8.68
C TYR A 46 8.47 -6.61 -8.08
N SER A 47 8.82 -7.62 -8.89
CA SER A 47 9.71 -8.72 -8.50
C SER A 47 10.96 -8.83 -9.37
N GLY A 48 11.25 -7.81 -10.19
CA GLY A 48 12.44 -7.80 -11.05
C GLY A 48 13.70 -7.44 -10.28
N ASP A 49 14.85 -7.84 -10.82
CA ASP A 49 16.15 -7.40 -10.33
C ASP A 49 16.41 -5.96 -10.79
N LEU A 50 16.81 -5.11 -9.85
CA LEU A 50 17.32 -3.78 -10.15
C LEU A 50 18.75 -3.73 -9.61
N PRO A 51 19.78 -3.55 -10.46
CA PRO A 51 21.17 -3.49 -10.01
C PRO A 51 21.44 -2.33 -9.03
N ALA A 52 20.58 -1.30 -8.99
CA ALA A 52 20.67 -0.22 -8.01
C ALA A 52 19.99 -0.55 -6.66
N LEU A 53 19.42 -1.75 -6.54
CA LEU A 53 18.65 -2.28 -5.42
C LEU A 53 19.30 -3.56 -4.87
N GLU A 54 20.64 -3.60 -4.84
CA GLU A 54 21.44 -4.77 -4.41
C GLU A 54 21.19 -5.18 -2.96
N GLU A 55 20.62 -4.29 -2.15
CA GLU A 55 20.18 -4.67 -0.81
C GLU A 55 18.98 -5.62 -0.90
N PRO A 56 19.07 -6.81 -0.28
CA PRO A 56 17.90 -7.68 -0.14
C PRO A 56 16.77 -6.89 0.50
N LEU A 57 15.54 -7.13 0.05
CA LEU A 57 14.37 -6.56 0.70
C LEU A 57 14.39 -6.99 2.17
N ALA A 58 14.66 -6.02 3.06
CA ALA A 58 14.52 -6.24 4.48
C ALA A 58 13.07 -6.66 4.78
N HIS A 59 12.88 -7.41 5.86
CA HIS A 59 11.55 -7.77 6.35
C HIS A 59 10.65 -6.52 6.40
N ALA A 60 9.43 -6.66 5.87
CA ALA A 60 8.45 -5.57 5.74
C ALA A 60 8.84 -4.42 4.79
N ARG A 61 9.64 -4.69 3.75
CA ARG A 61 9.75 -3.78 2.60
C ARG A 61 9.02 -4.34 1.39
N GLY A 62 8.37 -3.47 0.64
CA GLY A 62 7.70 -3.82 -0.61
C GLY A 62 8.21 -2.95 -1.76
N ARG A 63 8.42 -3.55 -2.94
CA ARG A 63 8.70 -2.81 -4.19
C ARG A 63 7.49 -2.88 -5.10
N TRP A 64 7.09 -1.74 -5.63
CA TRP A 64 5.98 -1.65 -6.55
C TRP A 64 6.30 -0.77 -7.74
N ARG A 65 5.78 -1.17 -8.90
CA ARG A 65 5.75 -0.34 -10.10
C ARG A 65 4.56 0.58 -10.03
N ILE A 66 4.80 1.87 -10.25
CA ILE A 66 3.75 2.89 -10.33
C ILE A 66 3.01 2.74 -11.66
N MET A 67 1.69 2.73 -11.59
CA MET A 67 0.80 2.55 -12.73
C MET A 67 0.00 3.81 -13.08
N SER A 68 -0.22 4.72 -12.12
CA SER A 68 -1.05 5.92 -12.30
C SER A 68 -0.25 7.23 -12.19
N ARG A 69 -0.90 8.33 -12.58
CA ARG A 69 -0.36 9.71 -12.46
C ARG A 69 -0.79 10.42 -11.18
N ALA A 70 -1.30 9.70 -10.17
CA ALA A 70 -1.88 10.30 -8.96
C ALA A 70 -0.91 11.20 -8.17
N LEU A 71 0.39 11.06 -8.41
CA LEU A 71 1.47 11.78 -7.73
C LEU A 71 2.49 12.42 -8.72
N ASP A 72 2.07 12.76 -9.94
CA ASP A 72 2.96 13.34 -10.95
C ASP A 72 3.60 14.68 -10.51
N LEU A 73 2.86 15.53 -9.80
CA LEU A 73 3.34 16.78 -9.21
C LEU A 73 4.25 16.54 -7.98
N ALA A 74 4.24 15.34 -7.42
CA ALA A 74 5.20 14.90 -6.42
C ALA A 74 6.44 14.23 -7.04
N GLY A 75 6.57 14.23 -8.37
CA GLY A 75 7.70 13.67 -9.11
C GLY A 75 7.64 12.16 -9.31
N ILE A 76 6.55 11.49 -8.88
CA ILE A 76 6.34 10.05 -9.03
C ILE A 76 5.47 9.81 -10.26
N LEU A 77 6.03 9.11 -11.25
CA LEU A 77 5.43 8.92 -12.57
C LEU A 77 5.14 7.43 -12.84
N PRO A 78 4.17 7.14 -13.73
CA PRO A 78 3.98 5.78 -14.23
C PRO A 78 5.29 5.17 -14.77
N GLY A 79 5.55 3.92 -14.37
CA GLY A 79 6.76 3.17 -14.72
C GLY A 79 7.86 3.23 -13.67
N ASP A 80 7.82 4.18 -12.73
CA ASP A 80 8.75 4.21 -11.60
C ASP A 80 8.64 2.94 -10.75
N ILE A 81 9.77 2.53 -10.17
CA ILE A 81 9.79 1.51 -9.14
C ILE A 81 10.03 2.19 -7.80
N VAL A 82 9.11 2.00 -6.86
CA VAL A 82 9.16 2.62 -5.53
C VAL A 82 9.31 1.54 -4.48
N GLU A 83 10.18 1.78 -3.50
CA GLU A 83 10.29 0.98 -2.29
C GLU A 83 9.55 1.65 -1.15
N PHE A 84 8.71 0.87 -0.46
CA PHE A 84 7.96 1.27 0.71
C PHE A 84 8.45 0.52 1.94
N ASP A 85 8.41 1.20 3.09
CA ASP A 85 8.54 0.59 4.41
C ASP A 85 7.15 0.29 4.96
N LEU A 86 6.81 -1.00 5.04
CA LEU A 86 5.51 -1.49 5.46
C LEU A 86 5.36 -1.56 6.99
N ASN A 87 6.40 -1.19 7.75
CA ASN A 87 6.29 -1.00 9.20
C ASN A 87 5.93 0.43 9.58
N ASP A 88 6.04 1.39 8.66
CA ASP A 88 5.80 2.81 8.92
C ASP A 88 4.41 3.24 8.47
N MET A 89 3.42 3.00 9.34
CA MET A 89 2.00 3.30 9.07
C MET A 89 1.59 4.73 9.47
N GLN A 90 2.45 5.47 10.16
CA GLN A 90 2.18 6.84 10.65
C GLN A 90 3.37 7.77 10.36
N PRO A 91 3.73 7.97 9.06
CA PRO A 91 4.86 8.80 8.72
C PRO A 91 4.59 10.29 8.96
N PRO A 92 5.60 11.17 8.86
CA PRO A 92 5.39 12.61 8.91
C PRO A 92 4.43 13.13 7.82
N ARG A 93 3.74 14.25 8.10
CA ARG A 93 2.90 14.96 7.12
C ARG A 93 3.70 15.27 5.84
N GLY A 94 3.06 15.07 4.69
CA GLY A 94 3.67 15.27 3.37
C GLY A 94 4.39 14.04 2.82
N THR A 95 4.50 12.95 3.60
CA THR A 95 5.13 11.70 3.13
C THR A 95 4.20 10.97 2.17
N VAL A 96 4.73 10.42 1.08
CA VAL A 96 3.96 9.55 0.20
C VAL A 96 3.75 8.20 0.87
N VAL A 97 2.53 7.68 0.82
CA VAL A 97 2.16 6.39 1.41
C VAL A 97 1.47 5.50 0.39
N VAL A 98 1.58 4.20 0.62
CA VAL A 98 0.65 3.23 0.07
C VAL A 98 -0.49 3.01 1.07
N ALA A 99 -1.72 2.92 0.59
CA ALA A 99 -2.86 2.61 1.43
C ALA A 99 -3.81 1.65 0.71
N GLN A 100 -4.59 0.91 1.49
CA GLN A 100 -5.76 0.20 0.99
C GLN A 100 -7.00 1.03 1.29
N HIS A 101 -7.81 1.28 0.27
CA HIS A 101 -9.06 2.00 0.37
C HIS A 101 -10.23 1.11 -0.04
N TYR A 102 -11.18 0.93 0.88
CA TYR A 102 -12.38 0.12 0.68
C TYR A 102 -13.54 1.01 0.26
N ARG A 103 -14.01 0.82 -0.97
CA ARG A 103 -15.21 1.51 -1.45
C ARG A 103 -16.48 0.72 -1.09
N PRO A 104 -17.59 1.38 -0.72
CA PRO A 104 -18.81 0.68 -0.34
C PRO A 104 -19.44 -0.14 -1.47
N ASP A 105 -19.20 0.27 -2.71
CA ASP A 105 -19.75 -0.32 -3.94
C ASP A 105 -18.89 -1.45 -4.52
N ARG A 106 -17.70 -1.72 -3.94
CA ARG A 106 -16.78 -2.74 -4.42
C ARG A 106 -16.37 -3.71 -3.31
N PRO A 107 -16.35 -5.02 -3.58
CA PRO A 107 -15.94 -6.01 -2.58
C PRO A 107 -14.42 -6.00 -2.32
N GLN A 108 -13.62 -5.43 -3.21
CA GLN A 108 -12.16 -5.45 -3.14
C GLN A 108 -11.61 -4.07 -2.81
N ALA A 109 -10.54 -4.03 -1.99
CA ALA A 109 -9.81 -2.81 -1.69
C ALA A 109 -9.00 -2.34 -2.91
N ASP A 110 -9.04 -1.03 -3.17
CA ASP A 110 -8.11 -0.41 -4.10
C ASP A 110 -6.79 -0.13 -3.37
N THR A 111 -5.67 -0.50 -3.99
CA THR A 111 -4.35 -0.06 -3.49
C THR A 111 -4.04 1.30 -4.11
N VAL A 112 -3.96 2.34 -3.26
CA VAL A 112 -3.79 3.73 -3.68
C VAL A 112 -2.47 4.31 -3.19
N LEU A 113 -1.88 5.21 -3.98
CA LEU A 113 -0.73 6.03 -3.61
C LEU A 113 -1.19 7.46 -3.35
N ARG A 114 -0.91 7.98 -2.15
CA ARG A 114 -1.34 9.32 -1.77
C ARG A 114 -0.29 10.01 -0.90
N VAL A 115 -0.37 11.33 -0.80
CA VAL A 115 0.36 12.11 0.19
C VAL A 115 -0.38 12.03 1.52
N TYR A 116 0.35 11.65 2.57
CA TYR A 116 -0.14 11.56 3.94
C TYR A 116 -0.30 12.95 4.54
N GLU A 117 -1.55 13.41 4.69
CA GLU A 117 -1.90 14.73 5.21
C GLU A 117 -3.02 14.59 6.25
N PRO A 118 -2.74 14.02 7.44
CA PRO A 118 -3.77 13.70 8.42
C PRO A 118 -4.72 14.88 8.68
N PRO A 119 -6.05 14.64 8.69
CA PRO A 119 -6.72 13.33 8.74
C PRO A 119 -7.02 12.67 7.38
N VAL A 120 -6.42 13.15 6.28
CA VAL A 120 -6.74 12.70 4.92
C VAL A 120 -5.51 12.25 4.13
N LEU A 121 -5.77 11.60 3.00
CA LEU A 121 -4.82 11.25 1.97
C LEU A 121 -5.14 12.04 0.70
N LEU A 122 -4.13 12.68 0.10
CA LEU A 122 -4.29 13.57 -1.04
C LEU A 122 -3.58 13.06 -2.29
N VAL A 123 -4.14 13.36 -3.46
CA VAL A 123 -3.40 13.28 -4.72
C VAL A 123 -2.56 14.54 -4.91
N ARG A 124 -1.53 14.44 -5.74
CA ARG A 124 -0.74 15.59 -6.24
C ARG A 124 -0.56 15.37 -7.73
N THR A 125 -1.57 15.76 -8.50
CA THR A 125 -1.59 15.47 -9.94
C THR A 125 -2.09 16.63 -10.79
N THR A 126 -1.60 16.73 -12.02
CA THR A 126 -2.20 17.57 -13.08
C THR A 126 -3.23 16.83 -13.92
N ASP A 127 -3.33 15.51 -13.77
CA ASP A 127 -4.24 14.68 -14.54
C ASP A 127 -5.69 14.87 -14.06
N ALA A 128 -6.47 15.58 -14.85
CA ALA A 128 -7.87 15.88 -14.55
C ALA A 128 -8.79 14.63 -14.57
N ALA A 129 -8.31 13.48 -15.08
CA ALA A 129 -9.06 12.23 -15.03
C ALA A 129 -9.00 11.56 -13.64
N ILE A 130 -8.08 11.98 -12.77
CA ILE A 130 -7.93 11.44 -11.42
C ILE A 130 -8.86 12.18 -10.45
N ASP A 131 -9.60 11.43 -9.65
CA ASP A 131 -10.44 12.01 -8.59
C ASP A 131 -9.58 12.72 -7.54
N GLY A 132 -9.72 14.04 -7.46
CA GLY A 132 -8.98 14.90 -6.54
C GLY A 132 -9.55 14.97 -5.13
N ARG A 133 -10.68 14.31 -4.85
CA ARG A 133 -11.30 14.35 -3.52
C ARG A 133 -10.38 13.71 -2.47
N PRO A 134 -10.21 14.35 -1.30
CA PRO A 134 -9.45 13.76 -0.20
C PRO A 134 -10.04 12.41 0.23
N ILE A 135 -9.18 11.42 0.48
CA ILE A 135 -9.59 10.15 1.06
C ILE A 135 -9.38 10.23 2.58
N GLU A 136 -10.45 10.07 3.36
CA GLU A 136 -10.35 10.08 4.82
C GLU A 136 -9.61 8.85 5.34
N LEU A 137 -8.72 9.06 6.32
CA LEU A 137 -8.10 7.99 7.09
C LEU A 137 -9.10 7.45 8.12
N GLY A 138 -9.09 6.13 8.36
CA GLY A 138 -9.98 5.51 9.35
C GLY A 138 -10.43 4.12 8.93
N GLU A 139 -11.69 3.79 9.22
CA GLU A 139 -12.22 2.43 9.05
C GLU A 139 -12.12 1.87 7.63
N ARG A 140 -12.24 2.74 6.62
CA ARG A 140 -12.23 2.35 5.20
C ARG A 140 -10.90 2.58 4.51
N THR A 141 -9.92 3.16 5.20
CA THR A 141 -8.63 3.51 4.59
C THR A 141 -7.51 3.25 5.57
N VAL A 142 -6.66 2.28 5.24
CA VAL A 142 -5.54 1.86 6.09
C VAL A 142 -4.23 2.14 5.36
N VAL A 143 -3.35 2.90 6.01
CA VAL A 143 -1.97 3.09 5.53
C VAL A 143 -1.21 1.79 5.72
N MET A 144 -0.62 1.29 4.64
CA MET A 144 0.15 0.05 4.65
C MET A 144 1.64 0.29 4.85
N GLY A 145 2.14 1.49 4.51
CA GLY A 145 3.54 1.83 4.60
C GLY A 145 3.90 3.15 3.94
N SER A 146 5.11 3.63 4.22
CA SER A 146 5.60 4.92 3.78
C SER A 146 6.68 4.81 2.70
N PHE A 147 6.75 5.81 1.85
CA PHE A 147 7.74 5.93 0.79
C PHE A 147 9.15 5.99 1.37
N ARG A 148 10.07 5.18 0.83
CA ARG A 148 11.50 5.24 1.17
C ARG A 148 12.34 5.81 0.06
N ARG A 149 12.19 5.25 -1.14
CA ARG A 149 13.05 5.59 -2.29
C ARG A 149 12.39 5.22 -3.62
N LEU A 150 12.84 5.88 -4.67
CA LEU A 150 12.33 5.75 -6.03
C LEU A 150 13.47 5.43 -7.00
N TYR A 151 13.17 4.58 -7.97
CA TYR A 151 14.04 4.18 -9.06
C TYR A 151 13.33 4.47 -10.38
N ARG A 152 14.02 5.20 -11.25
CA ARG A 152 13.59 5.48 -12.61
C ARG A 152 14.72 5.14 -13.56
N GLU A 153 14.48 4.18 -14.45
CA GLU A 153 15.38 3.94 -15.56
C GLU A 153 15.40 5.17 -16.47
N ARG A 154 16.59 5.76 -16.65
CA ARG A 154 16.79 6.72 -17.73
C ARG A 154 17.03 5.93 -18.99
N ARG A 155 16.05 5.92 -19.90
CA ARG A 155 16.33 5.54 -21.27
C ARG A 155 17.16 6.65 -21.89
N GLY A 156 18.47 6.41 -21.99
CA GLY A 156 19.37 7.27 -22.75
C GLY A 156 18.95 7.23 -24.22
N SER A 157 18.82 8.40 -24.82
CA SER A 157 18.79 8.60 -26.27
C SER A 157 20.15 8.30 -26.89
#